data_AF-A0A6A3B9D6-F1
#
_entry.id   AF-A0A6A3B9D6-F1
#
_cell.length_a   1.000
_cell.length_b   1.000
_cell.length_c   1.000
_cell.angle_alpha   90.00
_cell.angle_beta   90.00
_cell.angle_gamma   90.00
#
_symmetry.space_group_name_H-M   'P 1'
#
loop_
_entity.id
_entity.type
_entity.pdbx_description
1 polymer ?
#
loop_
_entity_poly.entity_id
_entity_poly.type
_entity_poly.pdbx_seq_one_letter_code
_entity_poly.pdbx_strand_id
1 'polypeptide(L)'
;MHKDPKTGQITCQTGNCGSTQMECNGKGASPPVTLAEFTIGSGTQDFYDVSLVDGYNLAMMVEPSGGSGTCLSTGCANDLNRRCPSELTVGSGEACKSACEAFGKPEYCCRGAYAYDDATSTFTCTGADYTITFCPSSTSKKSASNTTPTTTGGTTSPTYGSTTGPGDVNISSWFPDFVTGQSSKTSSAAVSLNPLLSSAISFLFLLSLHFVYH
;
A
#
# COMPACT_ATOMS: atom_id res chain seq x y z
N MET A 1 -15.38 -19.11 11.36
CA MET A 1 -14.99 -19.30 12.78
C MET A 1 -15.47 -20.64 13.25
N HIS A 2 -14.74 -21.30 14.14
CA HIS A 2 -15.14 -22.55 14.77
C HIS A 2 -15.03 -22.39 16.28
N LYS A 3 -16.12 -22.67 17.01
CA LYS A 3 -16.14 -22.72 18.46
C LYS A 3 -16.24 -24.17 18.91
N ASP A 4 -15.25 -24.62 19.67
CA ASP A 4 -15.27 -25.95 20.26
C ASP A 4 -16.39 -26.01 21.33
N PRO A 5 -17.35 -26.94 21.22
CA PRO A 5 -18.49 -27.02 22.13
C PRO A 5 -18.13 -27.54 23.53
N LYS A 6 -16.97 -28.19 23.71
CA LYS A 6 -16.50 -28.73 24.99
C LYS A 6 -15.61 -27.75 25.74
N THR A 7 -14.70 -27.08 25.03
CA THR A 7 -13.72 -26.17 25.64
C THR A 7 -14.15 -24.71 25.58
N GLY A 8 -15.10 -24.37 24.71
CA GLY A 8 -15.51 -23.00 24.43
C GLY A 8 -14.49 -22.20 23.62
N GLN A 9 -13.35 -22.82 23.26
CA GLN A 9 -12.28 -22.19 22.51
C GLN A 9 -12.74 -21.80 21.10
N ILE A 10 -12.36 -20.59 20.70
CA ILE A 10 -12.68 -20.04 19.38
C ILE A 10 -11.44 -20.09 18.51
N THR A 11 -11.63 -20.53 17.26
CA THR A 11 -10.58 -20.60 16.24
C THR A 11 -11.08 -19.98 14.95
N CYS A 12 -10.17 -19.32 14.23
CA CYS A 12 -10.44 -18.71 12.93
C CYS A 12 -9.68 -19.43 11.83
N GLN A 13 -10.28 -19.48 10.63
CA GLN A 13 -9.63 -20.06 9.45
C GLN A 13 -8.43 -19.21 9.01
N THR A 14 -8.55 -17.89 9.15
CA THR A 14 -7.48 -16.91 8.94
C THR A 14 -7.47 -15.95 10.14
N GLY A 15 -6.30 -15.40 10.47
CA GLY A 15 -6.15 -14.43 11.55
C GLY A 15 -6.45 -14.93 12.96
N ASN A 16 -6.23 -16.22 13.23
CA ASN A 16 -6.36 -16.76 14.57
C ASN A 16 -5.25 -16.19 15.49
N CYS A 17 -5.61 -15.51 16.57
CA CYS A 17 -4.64 -14.89 17.49
C CYS A 17 -4.29 -15.74 18.72
N GLY A 18 -4.60 -17.05 18.69
CA GLY A 18 -4.28 -17.98 19.79
C GLY A 18 -4.93 -17.62 21.13
N SER A 19 -6.01 -16.83 21.10
CA SER A 19 -6.88 -16.57 22.24
C SER A 19 -7.92 -17.68 22.37
N THR A 20 -8.35 -17.97 23.59
CA THR A 20 -9.52 -18.83 23.84
C THR A 20 -10.82 -18.02 23.93
N GLN A 21 -10.71 -16.69 23.91
CA GLN A 21 -11.80 -15.71 23.92
C GLN A 21 -11.99 -15.12 22.51
N MET A 22 -13.06 -14.35 22.30
CA MET A 22 -13.24 -13.59 21.05
C MET A 22 -12.18 -12.49 20.91
N GLU A 23 -11.75 -11.91 22.03
CA GLU A 23 -10.75 -10.85 22.08
C GLU A 23 -9.33 -11.41 21.95
N CYS A 24 -8.51 -10.75 21.12
CA CYS A 24 -7.11 -11.14 20.92
C CYS A 24 -6.17 -10.70 22.05
N ASN A 25 -6.59 -9.78 22.93
CA ASN A 25 -5.82 -9.34 24.11
C ASN A 25 -4.35 -8.99 23.80
N GLY A 26 -4.12 -8.25 22.71
CA GLY A 26 -2.79 -7.83 22.26
C GLY A 26 -1.96 -8.93 21.59
N LYS A 27 -2.48 -10.15 21.41
CA LYS A 27 -1.81 -11.18 20.62
C LYS A 27 -1.94 -10.88 19.12
N GLY A 28 -0.85 -11.08 18.40
CA GLY A 28 -0.82 -11.02 16.94
C GLY A 28 -1.66 -12.13 16.32
N ALA A 29 -2.26 -11.83 15.17
CA ALA A 29 -3.00 -12.80 14.39
C ALA A 29 -2.02 -13.74 13.65
N SER A 30 -2.36 -15.02 13.55
CA SER A 30 -1.52 -15.99 12.81
C SER A 30 -1.65 -15.74 11.31
N PRO A 31 -0.53 -15.55 10.58
CA PRO A 31 -0.53 -15.40 9.13
C PRO A 31 -1.14 -16.61 8.38
N PRO A 32 -1.69 -16.42 7.17
CA PRO A 32 -1.76 -15.15 6.42
C PRO A 32 -2.87 -14.19 6.89
N VAL A 33 -2.53 -12.91 7.01
CA VAL A 33 -3.40 -11.80 7.41
C VAL A 33 -2.97 -10.47 6.77
N THR A 34 -3.95 -9.74 6.23
CA THR A 34 -3.76 -8.33 5.87
C THR A 34 -3.72 -7.51 7.17
N LEU A 35 -2.65 -6.74 7.40
CA LEU A 35 -2.49 -5.93 8.62
C LEU A 35 -2.64 -4.45 8.31
N ALA A 36 -3.38 -3.72 9.14
CA ALA A 36 -3.24 -2.28 9.25
C ALA A 36 -2.33 -1.98 10.43
N GLU A 37 -1.22 -1.31 10.17
CA GLU A 37 -0.21 -1.01 11.17
C GLU A 37 -0.32 0.47 11.54
N PHE A 38 -0.29 0.77 12.84
CA PHE A 38 -0.41 2.12 13.36
C PHE A 38 0.63 2.36 14.45
N THR A 39 1.35 3.47 14.34
CA THR A 39 2.09 4.09 15.43
C THR A 39 1.44 5.43 15.71
N ILE A 40 0.72 5.55 16.84
CA ILE A 40 -0.04 6.75 17.19
C ILE A 40 0.81 7.70 18.03
N GLY A 41 1.03 8.91 17.53
CA GLY A 41 1.93 9.90 18.09
C GLY A 41 1.37 10.68 19.29
N SER A 42 0.10 10.49 19.66
CA SER A 42 -0.57 11.13 20.81
C SER A 42 -0.31 12.65 20.91
N GLY A 43 -0.59 13.39 19.83
CA GLY A 43 -0.32 14.83 19.69
C GLY A 43 0.94 15.15 18.89
N THR A 44 1.72 14.13 18.54
CA THR A 44 2.75 14.16 17.49
C THR A 44 2.27 13.39 16.25
N GLN A 45 3.15 13.17 15.29
CA GLN A 45 2.83 12.55 14.02
C GLN A 45 2.52 11.06 14.20
N ASP A 46 1.38 10.62 13.64
CA ASP A 46 1.05 9.22 13.48
C ASP A 46 1.72 8.67 12.21
N PHE A 47 2.05 7.38 12.25
CA PHE A 47 2.50 6.60 11.10
C PHE A 47 1.55 5.45 10.90
N TYR A 48 1.07 5.26 9.67
CA TYR A 48 0.16 4.17 9.35
C TYR A 48 0.35 3.67 7.93
N ASP A 49 0.12 2.37 7.76
CA ASP A 49 0.12 1.69 6.47
C ASP A 49 -0.73 0.41 6.52
N VAL A 50 -0.88 -0.22 5.36
CA VAL A 50 -1.42 -1.57 5.25
C VAL A 50 -0.32 -2.47 4.71
N SER A 51 -0.02 -3.52 5.45
CA SER A 51 1.07 -4.45 5.18
C SER A 51 0.54 -5.82 4.75
N LEU A 52 1.20 -6.36 3.73
CA LEU A 52 1.00 -7.72 3.23
C LEU A 52 2.22 -8.61 3.51
N VAL A 53 3.13 -8.16 4.38
CA VAL A 53 4.31 -8.94 4.79
C VAL A 53 3.87 -10.25 5.44
N ASP A 54 2.79 -10.22 6.21
CA ASP A 54 2.14 -11.38 6.84
C ASP A 54 1.03 -11.97 5.98
N GLY A 55 1.07 -11.76 4.66
CA GLY A 55 0.12 -12.34 3.72
C GLY A 55 -1.16 -11.53 3.55
N TYR A 56 -2.15 -12.14 2.93
CA TYR A 56 -3.41 -11.50 2.59
C TYR A 56 -4.57 -12.45 2.89
N ASN A 57 -5.60 -11.96 3.57
CA ASN A 57 -6.85 -12.71 3.77
C ASN A 57 -8.10 -11.89 3.38
N LEU A 58 -8.08 -10.57 3.58
CA LEU A 58 -9.19 -9.67 3.30
C LEU A 58 -8.69 -8.37 2.67
N ALA A 59 -9.49 -7.82 1.76
CA ALA A 59 -9.23 -6.48 1.20
C ALA A 59 -9.47 -5.46 2.31
N MET A 60 -8.60 -4.46 2.38
CA MET A 60 -8.60 -3.49 3.47
C MET A 60 -8.17 -2.12 2.95
N MET A 61 -8.84 -1.08 3.44
CA MET A 61 -8.45 0.32 3.26
C MET A 61 -8.46 1.04 4.60
N VAL A 62 -7.49 1.92 4.80
CA VAL A 62 -7.40 2.85 5.92
C VAL A 62 -7.55 4.26 5.37
N GLU A 63 -8.52 4.99 5.89
CA GLU A 63 -8.83 6.36 5.48
C GLU A 63 -8.78 7.28 6.70
N PRO A 64 -7.80 8.21 6.77
CA PRO A 64 -7.78 9.23 7.81
C PRO A 64 -8.88 10.28 7.55
N SER A 65 -9.44 10.83 8.62
CA SER A 65 -10.43 11.89 8.62
C SER A 65 -10.00 13.00 9.58
N GLY A 66 -9.98 14.24 9.08
CA GLY A 66 -9.44 15.37 9.81
C GLY A 66 -7.91 15.37 9.85
N GLY A 67 -7.33 15.95 10.91
CA GLY A 67 -5.89 16.04 11.11
C GLY A 67 -5.16 17.02 10.19
N SER A 68 -3.82 16.96 10.24
CA SER A 68 -2.91 17.75 9.42
C SER A 68 -1.69 16.93 8.99
N GLY A 69 -1.08 17.29 7.85
CA GLY A 69 -0.01 16.51 7.23
C GLY A 69 -0.44 15.94 5.88
N THR A 70 0.10 14.77 5.50
CA THR A 70 -0.25 14.14 4.22
C THR A 70 -1.61 13.45 4.26
N CYS A 71 -1.90 12.72 5.34
CA CYS A 71 -3.20 12.13 5.63
C CYS A 71 -3.84 11.45 4.39
N LEU A 72 -3.07 10.59 3.71
CA LEU A 72 -3.53 9.89 2.51
C LEU A 72 -4.09 8.51 2.86
N SER A 73 -5.15 8.11 2.14
CA SER A 73 -5.68 6.76 2.27
C SER A 73 -4.68 5.71 1.75
N THR A 74 -4.61 4.57 2.44
CA THR A 74 -3.72 3.44 2.11
C THR A 74 -4.47 2.12 2.20
N GLY A 75 -4.03 1.11 1.45
CA GLY A 75 -4.66 -0.20 1.48
C GLY A 75 -4.61 -0.98 0.18
N CYS A 76 -5.18 -2.19 0.25
CA CYS A 76 -5.38 -3.09 -0.86
C CYS A 76 -6.88 -3.31 -1.07
N ALA A 77 -7.46 -2.53 -1.98
CA ALA A 77 -8.90 -2.60 -2.29
C ALA A 77 -9.28 -3.82 -3.15
N ASN A 78 -8.33 -4.39 -3.89
CA ASN A 78 -8.59 -5.54 -4.75
C ASN A 78 -8.49 -6.84 -3.96
N ASP A 79 -9.33 -7.80 -4.34
CA ASP A 79 -9.31 -9.13 -3.75
C ASP A 79 -8.16 -10.00 -4.29
N LEU A 80 -7.03 -10.02 -3.59
CA LEU A 80 -5.83 -10.77 -4.01
C LEU A 80 -6.02 -12.28 -3.96
N ASN A 81 -6.97 -12.80 -3.16
CA ASN A 81 -7.25 -14.23 -3.10
C ASN A 81 -7.66 -14.79 -4.48
N ARG A 82 -8.30 -13.97 -5.33
CA ARG A 82 -8.71 -14.35 -6.69
C ARG A 82 -7.56 -14.52 -7.67
N ARG A 83 -6.38 -13.98 -7.34
CA ARG A 83 -5.17 -14.03 -8.15
C ARG A 83 -4.02 -14.71 -7.42
N CYS A 84 -4.30 -15.32 -6.26
CA CYS A 84 -3.28 -15.99 -5.49
C CYS A 84 -2.73 -17.19 -6.27
N PRO A 85 -1.40 -17.26 -6.50
CA PRO A 85 -0.77 -18.45 -7.06
C PRO A 85 -1.08 -19.70 -6.25
N SER A 86 -1.23 -20.85 -6.92
CA SER A 86 -1.53 -22.13 -6.26
C SER A 86 -0.53 -22.50 -5.17
N GLU A 87 0.72 -22.07 -5.31
CA GLU A 87 1.82 -22.34 -4.38
C GLU A 87 1.69 -21.52 -3.08
N LEU A 88 0.93 -20.42 -3.12
CA LEU A 88 0.76 -19.48 -2.00
C LEU A 88 -0.64 -19.55 -1.39
N THR A 89 -1.58 -20.22 -2.06
CA THR A 89 -2.97 -20.34 -1.58
C THR A 89 -3.06 -21.14 -0.28
N VAL A 90 -3.90 -20.66 0.64
CA VAL A 90 -4.30 -21.37 1.85
C VAL A 90 -5.74 -21.87 1.70
N GLY A 91 -5.97 -23.12 2.09
CA GLY A 91 -7.28 -23.77 2.03
C GLY A 91 -7.78 -23.93 0.60
N SER A 92 -9.02 -23.51 0.36
CA SER A 92 -9.67 -23.47 -0.95
C SER A 92 -9.61 -22.09 -1.64
N GLY A 93 -8.77 -21.16 -1.13
CA GLY A 93 -8.65 -19.79 -1.64
C GLY A 93 -9.03 -18.72 -0.63
N GLU A 94 -9.07 -19.04 0.67
CA GLU A 94 -9.52 -18.10 1.70
C GLU A 94 -8.44 -17.12 2.15
N ALA A 95 -7.18 -17.43 1.86
CA ALA A 95 -6.06 -16.52 2.05
C ALA A 95 -4.90 -16.85 1.10
N CYS A 96 -3.99 -15.88 0.98
CA CYS A 96 -2.79 -15.95 0.19
C CYS A 96 -1.58 -15.65 1.06
N LYS A 97 -0.61 -16.56 1.08
CA LYS A 97 0.67 -16.34 1.75
C LYS A 97 1.45 -15.25 1.05
N SER A 98 2.19 -14.45 1.82
CA SER A 98 3.25 -13.62 1.26
C SER A 98 4.43 -14.46 0.80
N ALA A 99 5.32 -13.86 0.00
CA ALA A 99 6.62 -14.47 -0.29
C ALA A 99 7.48 -14.62 0.99
N CYS A 100 7.32 -13.72 1.97
CA CYS A 100 7.98 -13.85 3.27
C CYS A 100 7.54 -15.12 3.99
N GLU A 101 6.23 -15.36 4.10
CA GLU A 101 5.69 -16.55 4.74
C GLU A 101 6.04 -17.84 4.00
N ALA A 102 5.97 -17.82 2.67
CA ALA A 102 6.17 -19.03 1.88
C ALA A 102 7.64 -19.45 1.80
N PHE A 103 8.57 -18.50 1.74
CA PHE A 103 9.97 -18.77 1.44
C PHE A 103 10.93 -18.39 2.57
N GLY A 104 10.51 -17.57 3.53
CA GLY A 104 11.28 -17.22 4.73
C GLY A 104 12.60 -16.49 4.48
N LYS A 105 12.81 -15.95 3.26
CA LYS A 105 14.07 -15.30 2.90
C LYS A 105 14.06 -13.83 3.33
N PRO A 106 15.19 -13.29 3.85
CA PRO A 106 15.29 -11.90 4.29
C PRO A 106 14.87 -10.87 3.24
N GLU A 107 15.13 -11.16 1.96
CA GLU A 107 14.76 -10.34 0.81
C GLU A 107 13.24 -10.21 0.67
N TYR A 108 12.50 -11.30 0.88
CA TYR A 108 11.04 -11.33 0.76
C TYR A 108 10.33 -10.80 2.01
N CYS A 109 11.04 -10.82 3.14
CA CYS A 109 10.54 -10.31 4.42
C CYS A 109 10.94 -8.87 4.69
N CYS A 110 11.65 -8.20 3.77
CA CYS A 110 12.20 -6.86 3.97
C CYS A 110 13.01 -6.75 5.28
N ARG A 111 13.87 -7.74 5.58
CA ARG A 111 14.66 -7.81 6.83
C ARG A 111 16.13 -7.51 6.60
N GLY A 112 16.78 -6.89 7.59
CA GLY A 112 18.22 -6.63 7.57
C GLY A 112 18.60 -5.65 6.47
N ALA A 113 19.51 -6.05 5.56
CA ALA A 113 19.95 -5.22 4.45
C ALA A 113 18.87 -4.95 3.38
N TYR A 114 17.73 -5.64 3.45
CA TYR A 114 16.61 -5.51 2.52
C TYR A 114 15.41 -4.78 3.12
N ALA A 115 15.54 -4.28 4.35
CA ALA A 115 14.58 -3.34 4.92
C ALA A 115 14.71 -2.01 4.18
N TYR A 116 14.07 -1.89 3.02
CA TYR A 116 13.87 -0.59 2.38
C TYR A 116 12.66 0.06 3.04
N ASP A 117 12.92 1.14 3.77
CA ASP A 117 11.92 2.12 4.17
C ASP A 117 11.56 2.95 2.94
N ASP A 118 10.68 2.42 2.10
CA ASP A 118 10.04 3.26 1.09
C ASP A 118 9.14 4.27 1.83
N ALA A 119 9.64 5.48 2.00
CA ALA A 119 8.92 6.59 2.63
C ALA A 119 7.59 6.94 1.93
N THR A 120 7.31 6.36 0.76
CA THR A 120 6.02 6.47 0.07
C THR A 120 4.99 5.42 0.49
N SER A 121 5.40 4.41 1.26
CA SER A 121 4.54 3.32 1.75
C SER A 121 4.00 3.56 3.17
N THR A 122 4.68 4.37 3.99
CA THR A 122 4.21 4.77 5.32
C THR A 122 3.68 6.21 5.27
N PHE A 123 2.40 6.38 5.57
CA PHE A 123 1.76 7.69 5.54
C PHE A 123 1.78 8.34 6.92
N THR A 124 1.81 9.67 6.91
CA THR A 124 1.85 10.45 8.14
C THR A 124 0.67 11.39 8.27
N CYS A 125 0.09 11.43 9.46
CA CYS A 125 -0.99 12.34 9.78
C CYS A 125 -0.93 12.71 11.26
N THR A 126 -1.33 13.93 11.62
CA THR A 126 -1.33 14.39 13.01
C THR A 126 -2.75 14.78 13.40
N GLY A 127 -3.28 14.13 14.45
CA GLY A 127 -4.59 14.47 15.02
C GLY A 127 -5.78 14.11 14.12
N ALA A 128 -5.69 12.98 13.41
CA ALA A 128 -6.79 12.43 12.63
C ALA A 128 -7.49 11.27 13.36
N ASP A 129 -8.75 11.06 13.01
CA ASP A 129 -9.45 9.80 13.24
C ASP A 129 -9.24 8.88 12.02
N TYR A 130 -9.30 7.56 12.20
CA TYR A 130 -9.06 6.60 11.12
C TYR A 130 -10.26 5.68 10.94
N THR A 131 -10.68 5.49 9.68
CA THR A 131 -11.68 4.49 9.30
C THR A 131 -10.99 3.32 8.61
N ILE A 132 -11.19 2.11 9.14
CA ILE A 132 -10.72 0.87 8.52
C ILE A 132 -11.91 0.20 7.84
N THR A 133 -11.85 0.06 6.52
CA THR A 133 -12.89 -0.57 5.71
C THR A 133 -12.40 -1.92 5.19
N PHE A 134 -13.08 -2.99 5.59
CA PHE A 134 -12.90 -4.33 5.02
C PHE A 134 -13.75 -4.49 3.76
N CYS A 135 -13.18 -5.12 2.74
CA CYS A 135 -13.83 -5.34 1.44
C CYS A 135 -14.44 -4.03 0.86
N PRO A 136 -13.63 -2.96 0.72
CA PRO A 136 -14.12 -1.70 0.17
C PRO A 136 -14.65 -1.93 -1.24
N SER A 137 -15.83 -1.36 -1.54
CA SER A 137 -16.36 -1.40 -2.89
C SER A 137 -15.50 -0.48 -3.78
N SER A 138 -15.14 -0.94 -4.98
CA SER A 138 -14.38 -0.15 -5.97
C SER A 138 -15.11 1.12 -6.45
N THR A 139 -16.33 1.37 -5.99
CA THR A 139 -17.19 2.51 -6.30
C THR A 139 -17.19 3.55 -5.20
N SER A 140 -16.05 4.19 -4.91
CA SER A 140 -15.98 5.48 -4.18
C SER A 140 -14.61 6.13 -4.31
N LYS A 141 -14.12 6.35 -5.54
CA LYS A 141 -13.20 7.48 -5.75
C LYS A 141 -14.03 8.76 -5.72
N LYS A 142 -14.30 9.30 -4.54
CA LYS A 142 -14.77 10.68 -4.39
C LYS A 142 -13.56 11.60 -4.63
N SER A 143 -13.16 11.72 -5.89
CA SER A 143 -12.26 12.78 -6.33
C SER A 143 -12.90 14.11 -5.95
N ALA A 144 -12.19 14.89 -5.14
CA ALA A 144 -12.49 16.29 -4.95
C ALA A 144 -12.51 16.98 -6.33
N SER A 145 -13.67 17.55 -6.64
CA SER A 145 -13.98 18.52 -7.69
C SER A 145 -12.80 19.02 -8.53
N ASN A 146 -12.85 18.77 -9.85
CA ASN A 146 -12.58 19.81 -10.84
C ASN A 146 -13.32 19.51 -12.15
N THR A 147 -14.33 20.35 -12.40
CA THR A 147 -14.76 20.94 -13.67
C THR A 147 -14.39 20.23 -14.98
N THR A 148 -15.42 19.74 -15.66
CA THR A 148 -15.48 19.34 -17.08
C THR A 148 -14.79 20.37 -18.00
N PRO A 149 -14.12 19.96 -19.10
CA PRO A 149 -14.83 19.67 -20.37
C PRO A 149 -14.26 18.53 -21.25
N THR A 150 -15.20 17.76 -21.82
CA THR A 150 -15.35 17.33 -23.23
C THR A 150 -14.24 16.51 -23.97
N THR A 151 -14.57 15.23 -24.17
CA THR A 151 -14.50 14.38 -25.40
C THR A 151 -13.55 14.73 -26.56
N THR A 152 -12.78 13.75 -27.06
CA THR A 152 -12.88 13.10 -28.41
C THR A 152 -11.88 11.91 -28.52
N GLY A 153 -12.28 10.81 -29.16
CA GLY A 153 -11.60 9.49 -29.15
C GLY A 153 -10.45 9.24 -30.13
N GLY A 154 -9.92 8.01 -30.11
CA GLY A 154 -8.93 7.50 -31.05
C GLY A 154 -8.31 6.15 -30.64
N THR A 155 -8.70 5.08 -31.34
CA THR A 155 -8.18 3.70 -31.29
C THR A 155 -6.75 3.61 -31.82
N THR A 156 -5.84 2.89 -31.14
CA THR A 156 -4.85 1.95 -31.74
C THR A 156 -4.10 1.16 -30.65
N SER A 157 -4.15 -0.17 -30.77
CA SER A 157 -3.33 -1.14 -30.05
C SER A 157 -1.93 -1.24 -30.68
N PRO A 158 -0.88 -1.68 -29.95
CA PRO A 158 0.10 -2.54 -30.60
C PRO A 158 0.32 -3.85 -29.85
N THR A 159 0.17 -4.92 -30.62
CA THR A 159 0.62 -6.28 -30.38
C THR A 159 2.15 -6.35 -30.36
N TYR A 160 2.73 -7.08 -29.39
CA TYR A 160 4.04 -7.71 -29.55
C TYR A 160 3.98 -9.13 -29.00
N GLY A 161 4.10 -10.11 -29.89
CA GLY A 161 4.30 -11.52 -29.53
C GLY A 161 5.70 -11.96 -29.94
N SER A 162 6.26 -12.96 -29.24
CA SER A 162 6.93 -14.13 -29.85
C SER A 162 7.55 -15.08 -28.79
N THR A 163 6.96 -16.28 -28.72
CA THR A 163 7.55 -17.64 -28.86
C THR A 163 8.64 -18.21 -27.91
N THR A 164 8.16 -19.17 -27.11
CA THR A 164 8.64 -20.41 -26.45
C THR A 164 10.02 -21.07 -26.71
N GLY A 165 10.58 -21.64 -25.63
CA GLY A 165 11.43 -22.86 -25.54
C GLY A 165 11.35 -23.49 -24.12
N PRO A 166 11.53 -24.82 -23.93
CA PRO A 166 11.09 -25.52 -22.70
C PRO A 166 12.22 -25.68 -21.67
N GLY A 167 12.03 -25.21 -20.44
CA GLY A 167 12.95 -25.55 -19.34
C GLY A 167 13.03 -24.59 -18.15
N ASP A 168 12.64 -23.32 -18.30
CA ASP A 168 12.85 -22.33 -17.24
C ASP A 168 11.52 -21.83 -16.66
N VAL A 169 11.35 -22.00 -15.35
CA VAL A 169 10.24 -21.40 -14.60
C VAL A 169 10.42 -19.89 -14.64
N ASN A 170 9.65 -19.22 -15.50
CA ASN A 170 9.73 -17.79 -15.68
C ASN A 170 9.13 -17.05 -14.46
N ILE A 171 9.96 -16.87 -13.43
CA ILE A 171 9.64 -16.09 -12.22
C ILE A 171 9.46 -14.58 -12.53
N SER A 172 9.78 -14.11 -13.75
CA SER A 172 9.82 -12.68 -14.07
C SER A 172 8.51 -12.06 -14.58
N SER A 173 7.49 -12.85 -14.94
CA SER A 173 6.27 -12.31 -15.57
C SER A 173 5.13 -11.92 -14.62
N TRP A 174 5.31 -12.12 -13.31
CA TRP A 174 4.28 -12.02 -12.26
C TRP A 174 4.79 -11.34 -10.98
N PHE A 175 6.12 -11.28 -10.80
CA PHE A 175 6.77 -10.58 -9.69
C PHE A 175 6.45 -9.07 -9.57
N PRO A 176 6.33 -8.29 -10.68
CA PRO A 176 6.06 -6.86 -10.56
C PRO A 176 4.69 -6.54 -9.94
N ASP A 177 3.68 -7.39 -10.22
CA ASP A 177 2.30 -7.17 -9.79
C ASP A 177 2.04 -7.60 -8.33
N PHE A 178 2.92 -8.43 -7.76
CA PHE A 178 2.81 -8.92 -6.37
C PHE A 178 3.66 -8.11 -5.38
N VAL A 179 4.83 -7.60 -5.81
CA VAL A 179 5.78 -6.89 -4.94
C VAL A 179 5.50 -5.38 -4.88
N THR A 180 4.80 -4.81 -5.85
CA THR A 180 4.33 -3.43 -5.75
C THR A 180 2.82 -3.41 -5.57
N GLY A 181 2.38 -3.24 -4.33
CA GLY A 181 1.06 -2.71 -4.05
C GLY A 181 0.97 -1.32 -4.68
N GLN A 182 0.62 -1.24 -5.96
CA GLN A 182 0.42 0.02 -6.64
C GLN A 182 -0.82 0.70 -6.04
N SER A 183 -0.58 1.51 -5.01
CA SER A 183 -1.49 2.59 -4.66
C SER A 183 -1.67 3.46 -5.91
N SER A 184 -2.93 3.74 -6.24
CA SER A 184 -3.29 4.55 -7.41
C SER A 184 -2.61 5.91 -7.32
N LYS A 185 -1.51 6.11 -8.04
CA LYS A 185 -0.92 7.44 -8.24
C LYS A 185 -1.93 8.29 -9.00
N THR A 186 -2.64 9.19 -8.31
CA THR A 186 -3.09 10.42 -8.95
C THR A 186 -1.87 11.33 -9.02
N SER A 187 -1.28 11.44 -10.21
CA SER A 187 -0.24 12.43 -10.49
C SER A 187 -0.82 13.82 -10.20
N SER A 188 -0.49 14.38 -9.03
CA SER A 188 -0.55 15.83 -8.86
C SER A 188 0.40 16.42 -9.89
N ALA A 189 -0.15 17.29 -10.75
CA ALA A 189 0.61 17.98 -11.77
C ALA A 189 1.90 18.53 -11.15
N ALA A 190 3.05 18.12 -11.69
CA ALA A 190 4.29 18.82 -11.45
C ALA A 190 4.06 20.26 -11.90
N VAL A 191 4.04 21.20 -10.96
CA VAL A 191 4.18 22.62 -11.28
C VAL A 191 5.59 22.72 -11.88
N SER A 192 5.65 22.78 -13.20
CA SER A 192 6.87 23.11 -13.93
C SER A 192 7.27 24.52 -13.50
N LEU A 193 8.21 24.61 -12.55
CA LEU A 193 8.90 25.86 -12.29
C LEU A 193 9.72 26.19 -13.52
N ASN A 194 9.28 27.22 -14.25
CA ASN A 194 9.97 27.76 -15.40
C ASN A 194 11.42 28.13 -15.00
N PRO A 195 12.46 27.53 -15.61
CA PRO A 195 13.85 27.78 -15.24
C PRO A 195 14.31 29.23 -15.51
N LEU A 196 13.49 30.04 -16.17
CA LEU A 196 13.78 31.44 -16.47
C LEU A 196 13.64 32.37 -15.25
N LEU A 197 12.84 32.03 -14.23
CA LEU A 197 12.68 32.90 -13.05
C LEU A 197 13.85 32.81 -12.04
N SER A 198 14.55 31.67 -11.99
CA SER A 198 15.69 31.50 -11.07
C SER A 198 16.89 32.37 -11.45
N SER A 199 17.09 32.63 -12.75
CA SER A 199 18.18 33.50 -13.22
C SER A 199 17.98 34.97 -12.83
N ALA A 200 16.74 35.47 -12.86
CA ALA A 200 16.45 36.88 -12.58
C ALA A 200 16.69 37.25 -11.10
N ILE A 201 16.43 36.32 -10.18
CA ILE A 201 16.66 36.53 -8.73
C ILE A 201 18.16 36.55 -8.42
N SER A 202 18.95 35.68 -9.06
CA SER A 202 20.42 35.70 -8.92
C SER A 202 21.06 36.97 -9.50
N PHE A 203 20.56 37.48 -10.63
CA PHE A 203 21.06 38.73 -11.21
C PHE A 203 20.73 39.96 -10.34
N LEU A 204 19.53 40.02 -9.75
CA LEU A 204 19.14 41.10 -8.84
C LEU A 204 19.97 41.10 -7.54
N PHE A 205 20.31 39.92 -7.01
CA PHE A 205 21.21 39.80 -5.86
C PHE A 205 22.65 40.24 -6.19
N LEU A 206 23.17 39.91 -7.38
CA LEU A 206 24.52 40.33 -7.79
C LEU A 206 24.63 41.84 -8.08
N LEU A 207 23.54 42.45 -8.59
CA LEU A 207 23.43 43.90 -8.79
C LEU A 207 23.36 44.67 -7.47
N SER A 208 22.65 44.14 -6.47
CA SER A 208 22.60 44.78 -5.14
C SER A 208 23.93 44.65 -4.38
N LEU A 209 24.66 43.54 -4.54
CA LEU A 209 26.01 43.40 -3.99
C LEU A 209 27.04 44.34 -4.64
N HIS A 210 26.93 44.62 -5.94
CA HIS A 210 27.80 45.61 -6.62
C HIS A 210 27.54 47.05 -6.15
N PHE A 211 26.29 47.42 -5.85
CA PHE A 211 25.96 48.76 -5.33
C PHE A 211 26.36 48.96 -3.86
N VAL A 212 26.60 47.90 -3.10
CA VAL A 212 27.02 47.97 -1.69
C VAL A 212 28.55 48.07 -1.56
N TYR A 213 29.30 47.69 -2.60
CA TYR A 213 30.76 47.63 -2.60
C TYR A 213 31.46 48.74 -3.40
N HIS A 214 30.75 49.82 -3.74
CA HIS A 214 31.30 51.00 -4.40
C HIS A 214 30.70 52.29 -3.83
#